data_AF-A0A933Y462-F1
#
_entry.id   AF-A0A933Y462-F1
#
_cell.length_a   1.000
_cell.length_b   1.000
_cell.length_c   1.000
_cell.angle_alpha   90.00
_cell.angle_beta   90.00
_cell.angle_gamma   90.00
#
_symmetry.space_group_name_H-M   'P 1'
#
loop_
_entity.id
_entity.type
_entity.pdbx_description
1 polymer ?
#
loop_
_entity_poly.entity_id
_entity_poly.type
_entity_poly.pdbx_seq_one_letter_code
_entity_poly.pdbx_strand_id
1 'polypeptide(L)'
;MRRALVASALVGLVAYTGSCDGGSDEAEQSLRDLERLTFVPAGRVPAANASVFEDLLVDEFEVTRASWRTFLAETGLAATDEWRAKLAQWPLETGDWPASSMTCDEAERFANTRGMRLPTSIEWLAIAAGPQGRLYPWGDTRFDSVANTLELGLLRPLPVGAFESGKTPAGAYDVVGNVWEWCSDALNTLSDESGKRCAFGGSYLYFTRPIYSHAGSEYYSLSLDPSFRADDIGLRTVVSAREYLWREAVRWGDGPATRARLQRVGERFGPASVELLDELAARPGAPRTFASLIEGARP
;
A
#
# COMPACT_ATOMS: atom_id res chain seq x y z
N MET A 1 31.57 29.70 46.28
CA MET A 1 30.33 30.46 46.00
C MET A 1 30.38 31.03 44.58
N ARG A 2 29.76 30.37 43.60
CA ARG A 2 29.42 30.98 42.30
C ARG A 2 28.06 30.42 41.86
N ARG A 3 27.12 31.34 41.62
CA ARG A 3 25.72 31.10 41.25
C ARG A 3 25.66 30.57 39.81
N ALA A 4 24.95 29.47 39.58
CA ALA A 4 24.56 29.04 38.24
C ALA A 4 23.20 29.69 37.90
N LEU A 5 23.16 30.48 36.82
CA LEU A 5 21.94 31.05 36.27
C LEU A 5 21.13 29.96 35.57
N VAL A 6 19.84 29.92 35.89
CA VAL A 6 18.79 29.22 35.17
C VAL A 6 18.52 29.98 33.87
N ALA A 7 18.65 29.33 32.72
CA ALA A 7 18.21 29.86 31.44
C ALA A 7 16.97 29.06 30.98
N SER A 8 15.79 29.60 31.29
CA SER A 8 14.52 29.15 30.74
C SER A 8 14.45 29.57 29.27
N ALA A 9 14.46 28.62 28.35
CA ALA A 9 14.16 28.87 26.95
C ALA A 9 12.63 29.04 26.80
N LEU A 10 12.18 30.28 26.66
CA LEU A 10 10.84 30.62 26.22
C LEU A 10 10.69 30.19 24.75
N VAL A 11 9.95 29.11 24.51
CA VAL A 11 9.39 28.81 23.19
C VAL A 11 8.25 29.81 22.97
N GLY A 12 8.47 30.80 22.11
CA GLY A 12 7.45 31.71 21.65
C GLY A 12 6.41 30.93 20.84
N LEU A 13 5.24 30.70 21.44
CA LEU A 13 4.06 30.23 20.74
C LEU A 13 3.58 31.39 19.86
N VAL A 14 3.95 31.38 18.57
CA VAL A 14 3.26 32.22 17.58
C VAL A 14 1.89 31.59 17.40
N ALA A 15 0.88 32.19 18.03
CA ALA A 15 -0.52 31.88 17.77
C ALA A 15 -0.83 32.28 16.32
N TYR A 16 -0.77 31.31 15.41
CA TYR A 16 -1.34 31.46 14.08
C TYR A 16 -2.86 31.41 14.24
N THR A 17 -3.51 32.55 14.40
CA THR A 17 -4.97 32.66 14.25
C THR A 17 -5.29 32.66 12.75
N GLY A 18 -5.01 31.54 12.10
CA GLY A 18 -5.63 31.18 10.83
C GLY A 18 -6.81 30.28 11.16
N SER A 19 -8.03 30.79 11.01
CA SER A 19 -9.22 29.94 10.95
C SER A 19 -9.13 29.13 9.66
N CYS A 20 -8.46 27.99 9.70
CA CYS A 20 -8.41 27.06 8.57
C CYS A 20 -9.63 26.14 8.64
N ASP A 21 -10.37 26.07 7.53
CA ASP A 21 -11.37 25.04 7.24
C ASP A 21 -10.70 23.66 7.25
N GLY A 22 -10.53 23.06 8.43
CA GLY A 22 -9.93 21.72 8.58
C GLY A 22 -10.63 20.65 7.73
N GLY A 23 -11.92 20.86 7.42
CA GLY A 23 -12.67 19.97 6.52
C GLY A 23 -12.22 20.01 5.05
N SER A 24 -11.65 21.11 4.57
CA SER A 24 -11.20 21.22 3.17
C SER A 24 -9.87 20.52 2.91
N ASP A 25 -8.93 20.61 3.87
CA ASP A 25 -7.64 19.92 3.82
C ASP A 25 -7.81 18.40 3.97
N GLU A 26 -8.70 17.95 4.87
CA GLU A 26 -9.02 16.53 5.03
C GLU A 26 -9.67 15.93 3.78
N ALA A 27 -10.57 16.67 3.12
CA ALA A 27 -11.21 16.22 1.88
C ALA A 27 -10.21 16.09 0.72
N GLU A 28 -9.28 17.04 0.61
CA GLU A 28 -8.23 17.01 -0.41
C GLU A 28 -7.25 15.86 -0.18
N GLN A 29 -6.84 15.61 1.07
CA GLN A 29 -5.99 14.48 1.41
C GLN A 29 -6.68 13.14 1.12
N SER A 30 -7.95 13.00 1.49
CA SER A 30 -8.77 11.80 1.20
C SER A 30 -8.85 11.50 -0.30
N LEU A 31 -9.00 12.52 -1.15
CA LEU A 31 -8.98 12.34 -2.61
C LEU A 31 -7.60 11.92 -3.12
N ARG A 32 -6.51 12.51 -2.59
CA ARG A 32 -5.14 12.13 -2.98
C ARG A 32 -4.80 10.70 -2.58
N ASP A 33 -5.30 10.25 -1.43
CA ASP A 33 -5.14 8.88 -0.98
C ASP A 33 -5.89 7.93 -1.90
N LEU A 34 -7.15 8.22 -2.22
CA LEU A 34 -7.94 7.43 -3.18
C LEU A 34 -7.27 7.34 -4.57
N GLU A 35 -6.68 8.43 -5.05
CA GLU A 35 -5.98 8.50 -6.34
C GLU A 35 -4.71 7.62 -6.42
N ARG A 36 -4.27 7.06 -5.28
CA ARG A 36 -3.12 6.14 -5.17
C ARG A 36 -3.53 4.72 -4.84
N LEU A 37 -4.83 4.42 -4.90
CA LEU A 37 -5.36 3.08 -4.71
C LEU A 37 -5.77 2.47 -6.06
N THR A 38 -5.69 1.14 -6.13
CA THR A 38 -6.29 0.34 -7.19
C THR A 38 -7.33 -0.62 -6.63
N PHE A 39 -8.25 -1.06 -7.49
CA PHE A 39 -9.33 -1.98 -7.17
C PHE A 39 -8.95 -3.42 -7.53
N VAL A 40 -9.06 -4.32 -6.56
CA VAL A 40 -8.90 -5.76 -6.75
C VAL A 40 -10.21 -6.44 -6.36
N PRO A 41 -10.94 -7.08 -7.30
CA PRO A 41 -12.23 -7.67 -7.01
C PRO A 41 -12.11 -8.89 -6.09
N ALA A 42 -13.14 -9.12 -5.29
CA ALA A 42 -13.36 -10.40 -4.62
C ALA A 42 -13.41 -11.54 -5.65
N GLY A 43 -13.05 -12.74 -5.22
CA GLY A 43 -13.20 -13.92 -6.06
C GLY A 43 -12.15 -14.99 -5.82
N ARG A 44 -12.14 -15.96 -6.73
CA ARG A 44 -11.22 -17.09 -6.68
C ARG A 44 -9.80 -16.62 -6.97
N VAL A 45 -8.85 -17.14 -6.19
CA VAL A 45 -7.40 -16.98 -6.37
C VAL A 45 -6.83 -18.35 -6.75
N PRO A 46 -6.74 -18.68 -8.06
CA PRO A 46 -6.28 -20.00 -8.49
C PRO A 46 -4.89 -20.34 -7.98
N ALA A 47 -4.02 -19.33 -7.87
CA ALA A 47 -2.65 -19.47 -7.36
C ALA A 47 -2.57 -20.09 -5.96
N ALA A 48 -3.60 -19.87 -5.13
CA ALA A 48 -3.67 -20.37 -3.76
C ALA A 48 -4.71 -21.48 -3.54
N ASN A 49 -5.45 -21.85 -4.59
CA ASN A 49 -6.69 -22.63 -4.47
C ASN A 49 -7.62 -22.10 -3.35
N ALA A 50 -7.72 -20.77 -3.24
CA ALA A 50 -8.48 -20.08 -2.20
C ALA A 50 -9.36 -18.99 -2.83
N SER A 51 -10.01 -18.19 -1.99
CA SER A 51 -10.81 -17.04 -2.40
C SER A 51 -10.56 -15.86 -1.48
N VAL A 52 -10.63 -14.65 -2.04
CA VAL A 52 -10.85 -13.41 -1.30
C VAL A 52 -12.34 -13.11 -1.34
N PHE A 53 -12.94 -12.73 -0.20
CA PHE A 53 -14.39 -12.62 -0.05
C PHE A 53 -14.92 -11.18 -0.09
N GLU A 54 -14.04 -10.20 -0.23
CA GLU A 54 -14.39 -8.79 -0.34
C GLU A 54 -13.55 -8.11 -1.41
N ASP A 55 -14.12 -7.07 -2.03
CA ASP A 55 -13.37 -6.22 -2.93
C ASP A 55 -12.39 -5.37 -2.13
N LEU A 56 -11.17 -5.23 -2.64
CA LEU A 56 -10.10 -4.52 -1.97
C LEU A 56 -9.76 -3.23 -2.72
N LEU A 57 -9.49 -2.18 -1.95
CA LEU A 57 -8.62 -1.11 -2.40
C LEU A 57 -7.21 -1.37 -1.89
N VAL A 58 -6.25 -1.23 -2.78
CA VAL A 58 -4.86 -1.66 -2.59
C VAL A 58 -3.96 -0.49 -2.95
N ASP A 59 -2.92 -0.22 -2.17
CA ASP A 59 -1.90 0.75 -2.59
C ASP A 59 -1.35 0.38 -3.97
N GLU A 60 -1.40 1.34 -4.89
CA GLU A 60 -0.87 1.21 -6.25
C GLU A 60 0.62 0.86 -6.26
N PHE A 61 1.35 1.39 -5.27
CA PHE A 61 2.79 1.25 -5.07
C PHE A 61 3.10 0.71 -3.67
N GLU A 62 4.33 0.30 -3.41
CA GLU A 62 4.81 0.11 -2.04
C GLU A 62 4.73 1.44 -1.27
N VAL A 63 4.60 1.34 0.05
CA VAL A 63 4.64 2.53 0.91
C VAL A 63 6.00 3.21 0.77
N THR A 64 5.98 4.50 0.50
CA THR A 64 7.21 5.25 0.20
C THR A 64 7.95 5.70 1.46
N ARG A 65 9.24 6.00 1.29
CA ARG A 65 10.08 6.62 2.33
C ARG A 65 9.51 7.94 2.84
N ALA A 66 8.85 8.73 1.99
CA ALA A 66 8.18 9.95 2.45
C ALA A 66 7.06 9.63 3.45
N SER A 67 6.16 8.72 3.10
CA SER A 67 5.06 8.30 4.00
C SER A 67 5.58 7.69 5.30
N TRP A 68 6.62 6.85 5.22
CA TRP A 68 7.22 6.22 6.39
C TRP A 68 7.88 7.22 7.34
N ARG A 69 8.59 8.23 6.80
CA ARG A 69 9.19 9.30 7.63
C ARG A 69 8.13 10.13 8.35
N THR A 70 7.03 10.47 7.67
CA THR A 70 5.88 11.15 8.30
C THR A 70 5.34 10.32 9.46
N PHE A 71 5.10 9.02 9.24
CA PHE A 71 4.67 8.11 10.30
C PHE A 71 5.65 8.08 11.49
N LEU A 72 6.96 7.91 11.24
CA LEU A 72 7.96 7.88 12.31
C LEU A 72 7.99 9.18 13.13
N ALA A 73 7.77 10.33 12.48
CA ALA A 73 7.70 11.63 13.13
C ALA A 73 6.44 11.77 13.98
N GLU A 74 5.27 11.43 13.43
CA GLU A 74 3.97 11.55 14.10
C GLU A 74 3.83 10.61 15.30
N THR A 75 4.36 9.39 15.21
CA THR A 75 4.30 8.43 16.31
C THR A 75 5.43 8.58 17.33
N GLY A 76 6.42 9.44 17.07
CA GLY A 76 7.63 9.59 17.88
C GLY A 76 8.55 8.37 17.88
N LEU A 77 8.34 7.42 16.96
CA LEU A 77 9.13 6.18 16.89
C LEU A 77 10.57 6.45 16.45
N ALA A 78 10.83 7.54 15.73
CA ALA A 78 12.19 7.93 15.37
C ALA A 78 13.11 8.15 16.59
N ALA A 79 12.54 8.46 17.76
CA ALA A 79 13.30 8.77 18.97
C ALA A 79 13.58 7.54 19.86
N THR A 80 13.06 6.35 19.52
CA THR A 80 13.17 5.18 20.38
C THR A 80 14.49 4.43 20.23
N ASP A 81 15.15 4.51 19.09
CA ASP A 81 16.49 3.95 18.84
C ASP A 81 17.20 4.58 17.63
N GLU A 82 18.50 4.32 17.51
CA GLU A 82 19.36 4.83 16.43
C GLU A 82 18.97 4.30 15.04
N TRP A 83 18.40 3.09 14.97
CA TRP A 83 18.00 2.49 13.70
C TRP A 83 16.84 3.28 13.07
N ARG A 84 15.78 3.51 13.84
CA ARG A 84 14.63 4.31 13.41
C ARG A 84 14.99 5.76 13.14
N ALA A 85 15.93 6.32 13.92
CA ALA A 85 16.47 7.65 13.64
C ALA A 85 17.12 7.75 12.26
N LYS A 86 17.83 6.69 11.80
CA LYS A 86 18.40 6.64 10.44
C LYS A 86 17.32 6.57 9.37
N LEU A 87 16.27 5.78 9.56
CA LEU A 87 15.14 5.70 8.61
C LEU A 87 14.40 7.04 8.50
N ALA A 88 14.24 7.75 9.63
CA ALA A 88 13.65 9.09 9.66
C ALA A 88 14.48 10.13 8.87
N GLN A 89 15.76 9.86 8.65
CA GLN A 89 16.72 10.72 7.95
C GLN A 89 17.04 10.25 6.53
N TRP A 90 16.26 9.33 5.94
CA TRP A 90 16.42 9.02 4.51
C TRP A 90 16.40 10.32 3.69
N PRO A 91 17.26 10.45 2.66
CA PRO A 91 17.35 11.67 1.87
C PRO A 91 16.01 12.05 1.24
N LEU A 92 15.69 13.35 1.22
CA LEU A 92 14.40 13.85 0.73
C LEU A 92 14.15 13.51 -0.74
N GLU A 93 15.21 13.47 -1.54
CA GLU A 93 15.22 13.08 -2.94
C GLU A 93 14.91 11.59 -3.18
N THR A 94 14.91 10.76 -2.13
CA THR A 94 14.47 9.35 -2.19
C THR A 94 13.06 9.17 -1.64
N GLY A 95 12.29 10.26 -1.53
CA GLY A 95 10.97 10.24 -0.92
C GLY A 95 9.94 9.34 -1.60
N ASP A 96 10.12 9.08 -2.89
CA ASP A 96 9.33 8.18 -3.74
C ASP A 96 9.90 6.77 -3.86
N TRP A 97 10.99 6.45 -3.16
CA TRP A 97 11.52 5.08 -3.08
C TRP A 97 10.68 4.28 -2.07
N PRO A 98 10.63 2.93 -2.16
CA PRO A 98 9.97 2.12 -1.16
C PRO A 98 10.65 2.28 0.21
N ALA A 99 9.83 2.36 1.26
CA ALA A 99 10.31 2.20 2.62
C ALA A 99 10.71 0.74 2.85
N SER A 100 11.85 0.52 3.51
CA SER A 100 12.34 -0.80 3.92
C SER A 100 12.90 -0.78 5.36
N SER A 101 13.37 -1.92 5.87
CA SER A 101 13.97 -2.05 7.20
C SER A 101 13.01 -1.93 8.41
N MET A 102 11.74 -2.31 8.24
CA MET A 102 10.74 -2.39 9.32
C MET A 102 10.42 -3.82 9.75
N THR A 103 9.90 -3.95 10.96
CA THR A 103 9.25 -5.19 11.42
C THR A 103 7.83 -5.31 10.85
N CYS A 104 7.26 -6.51 10.88
CA CYS A 104 5.86 -6.70 10.51
C CYS A 104 4.93 -5.90 11.43
N ASP A 105 5.21 -5.88 12.74
CA ASP A 105 4.40 -5.12 13.72
C ASP A 105 4.39 -3.60 13.43
N GLU A 106 5.51 -3.05 12.94
CA GLU A 106 5.57 -1.65 12.54
C GLU A 106 4.83 -1.38 11.25
N ALA A 107 4.93 -2.32 10.30
CA ALA A 107 4.18 -2.25 9.05
C ALA A 107 2.67 -2.27 9.31
N GLU A 108 2.20 -3.13 10.22
CA GLU A 108 0.81 -3.14 10.70
C GLU A 108 0.44 -1.84 11.40
N ARG A 109 1.30 -1.32 12.29
CA ARG A 109 1.04 -0.04 12.97
C ARG A 109 0.93 1.12 11.98
N PHE A 110 1.78 1.17 10.95
CA PHE A 110 1.68 2.13 9.87
C PHE A 110 0.36 2.00 9.12
N ALA A 111 -0.01 0.78 8.69
CA ALA A 111 -1.26 0.54 7.98
C ALA A 111 -2.47 0.99 8.81
N ASN A 112 -2.47 0.70 10.11
CA ASN A 112 -3.51 1.09 11.04
C ASN A 112 -3.66 2.62 11.19
N THR A 113 -2.57 3.40 11.11
CA THR A 113 -2.66 4.88 11.13
C THR A 113 -3.40 5.45 9.93
N ARG A 114 -3.47 4.71 8.82
CA ARG A 114 -4.23 5.06 7.61
C ARG A 114 -5.66 4.48 7.61
N GLY A 115 -6.05 3.76 8.67
CA GLY A 115 -7.29 2.98 8.68
C GLY A 115 -7.29 1.86 7.62
N MET A 116 -6.11 1.31 7.35
CA MET A 116 -5.84 0.21 6.41
C MET A 116 -5.17 -0.95 7.17
N ARG A 117 -4.80 -2.01 6.46
CA ARG A 117 -4.09 -3.17 7.01
C ARG A 117 -3.05 -3.71 6.04
N LEU A 118 -2.19 -4.60 6.51
CA LEU A 118 -1.40 -5.43 5.60
C LEU A 118 -2.32 -6.40 4.83
N PRO A 119 -1.95 -6.79 3.60
CA PRO A 119 -2.61 -7.90 2.94
C PRO A 119 -2.35 -9.20 3.70
N THR A 120 -3.32 -10.10 3.68
CA THR A 120 -3.05 -11.52 3.92
C THR A 120 -2.28 -12.11 2.72
N SER A 121 -1.65 -13.26 2.92
CA SER A 121 -0.94 -14.00 1.88
C SER A 121 -1.83 -14.30 0.67
N ILE A 122 -3.12 -14.61 0.91
CA ILE A 122 -4.10 -14.90 -0.16
C ILE A 122 -4.48 -13.63 -0.92
N GLU A 123 -4.65 -12.50 -0.23
CA GLU A 123 -4.95 -11.22 -0.88
C GLU A 123 -3.74 -10.71 -1.67
N TRP A 124 -2.52 -10.90 -1.15
CA TRP A 124 -1.30 -10.59 -1.88
C TRP A 124 -1.24 -11.37 -3.21
N LEU A 125 -1.57 -12.67 -3.18
CA LEU A 125 -1.67 -13.49 -4.39
C LEU A 125 -2.82 -13.06 -5.31
N ALA A 126 -3.94 -12.57 -4.77
CA ALA A 126 -5.02 -11.99 -5.56
C ALA A 126 -4.58 -10.73 -6.30
N ILE A 127 -3.80 -9.87 -5.64
CA ILE A 127 -3.20 -8.67 -6.24
C ILE A 127 -2.25 -9.07 -7.36
N ALA A 128 -1.30 -9.96 -7.06
CA ALA A 128 -0.22 -10.32 -7.96
C ALA A 128 -0.70 -11.16 -9.17
N ALA A 129 -1.30 -12.32 -8.91
CA ALA A 129 -1.67 -13.31 -9.92
C ALA A 129 -3.06 -13.06 -10.52
N GLY A 130 -3.95 -12.40 -9.78
CA GLY A 130 -5.32 -12.14 -10.21
C GLY A 130 -6.17 -13.40 -10.44
N PRO A 131 -7.40 -13.23 -10.96
CA PRO A 131 -8.33 -14.34 -11.17
C PRO A 131 -7.88 -15.30 -12.28
N GLN A 132 -6.94 -14.89 -13.14
CA GLN A 132 -6.34 -15.75 -14.17
C GLN A 132 -5.24 -16.66 -13.63
N GLY A 133 -4.72 -16.41 -12.42
CA GLY A 133 -3.59 -17.16 -11.88
C GLY A 133 -2.33 -16.95 -12.72
N ARG A 134 -1.93 -15.69 -12.93
CA ARG A 134 -0.70 -15.37 -13.66
C ARG A 134 0.53 -15.76 -12.85
N LEU A 135 1.56 -16.29 -13.50
CA LEU A 135 2.84 -16.63 -12.83
C LEU A 135 3.66 -15.41 -12.41
N TYR A 136 3.50 -14.30 -13.13
CA TYR A 136 4.09 -13.00 -12.85
C TYR A 136 2.98 -11.94 -12.87
N PRO A 137 3.16 -10.77 -12.24
CA PRO A 137 2.17 -9.70 -12.25
C PRO A 137 1.68 -9.34 -13.66
N TRP A 138 2.61 -9.35 -14.62
CA TRP A 138 2.40 -9.00 -16.03
C TRP A 138 2.01 -10.19 -16.94
N GLY A 139 1.91 -11.42 -16.45
CA GLY A 139 1.52 -12.59 -17.26
C GLY A 139 2.32 -13.85 -16.96
N ASP A 140 2.35 -14.78 -17.91
CA ASP A 140 2.97 -16.10 -17.71
C ASP A 140 4.38 -16.21 -18.32
N THR A 141 4.85 -15.14 -18.96
CA THR A 141 6.19 -15.06 -19.54
C THR A 141 7.11 -14.25 -18.65
N ARG A 142 8.27 -14.82 -18.32
CA ARG A 142 9.33 -14.13 -17.59
C ARG A 142 9.92 -13.01 -18.46
N PHE A 143 10.06 -11.82 -17.89
CA PHE A 143 10.82 -10.72 -18.47
C PHE A 143 11.76 -10.15 -17.41
N ASP A 144 13.05 -10.02 -17.74
CA ASP A 144 14.09 -9.61 -16.78
C ASP A 144 14.20 -8.08 -16.61
N SER A 145 13.54 -7.31 -17.47
CA SER A 145 13.68 -5.84 -17.53
C SER A 145 12.40 -5.09 -17.16
N VAL A 146 11.40 -5.76 -16.58
CA VAL A 146 10.11 -5.18 -16.20
C VAL A 146 9.90 -5.12 -14.69
N ALA A 147 10.94 -5.38 -13.91
CA ALA A 147 10.93 -5.31 -12.45
C ALA A 147 12.35 -5.00 -11.93
N ASN A 148 12.46 -4.37 -10.77
CA ASN A 148 13.76 -4.13 -10.13
C ASN A 148 14.24 -5.39 -9.38
N THR A 149 14.84 -6.33 -10.10
CA THR A 149 15.38 -7.58 -9.53
C THR A 149 16.89 -7.67 -9.75
N LEU A 150 17.51 -8.73 -9.22
CA LEU A 150 18.97 -8.92 -9.29
C LEU A 150 19.52 -8.92 -10.72
N GLU A 151 18.70 -9.29 -11.71
CA GLU A 151 19.02 -9.24 -13.14
C GLU A 151 19.49 -7.85 -13.62
N LEU A 152 19.00 -6.77 -13.02
CA LEU A 152 19.43 -5.40 -13.38
C LEU A 152 20.79 -5.01 -12.78
N GLY A 153 21.28 -5.74 -11.78
CA GLY A 153 22.57 -5.48 -11.14
C GLY A 153 22.67 -4.14 -10.40
N LEU A 154 21.54 -3.48 -10.12
CA LEU A 154 21.51 -2.16 -9.48
C LEU A 154 21.79 -2.21 -7.97
N LEU A 155 21.45 -3.34 -7.33
CA LEU A 155 21.69 -3.65 -5.91
C LEU A 155 21.17 -2.56 -4.95
N ARG A 156 20.06 -1.91 -5.32
CA ARG A 156 19.36 -0.89 -4.53
C ARG A 156 17.91 -0.79 -4.98
N PRO A 157 17.00 -0.24 -4.15
CA PRO A 157 15.65 0.03 -4.60
C PRO A 157 15.64 1.19 -5.61
N LEU A 158 14.56 1.27 -6.39
CA LEU A 158 14.27 2.35 -7.32
C LEU A 158 13.00 3.09 -6.86
N PRO A 159 12.75 4.33 -7.38
CA PRO A 159 11.47 4.98 -7.21
C PRO A 159 10.33 4.02 -7.58
N VAL A 160 9.25 4.05 -6.79
CA VAL A 160 8.06 3.25 -7.07
C VAL A 160 7.47 3.62 -8.44
N GLY A 161 6.93 2.65 -9.14
CA GLY A 161 6.32 2.83 -10.46
C GLY A 161 7.32 2.98 -11.61
N ALA A 162 8.60 2.65 -11.40
CA ALA A 162 9.62 2.77 -12.45
C ALA A 162 9.39 1.83 -13.64
N PHE A 163 8.63 0.73 -13.46
CA PHE A 163 8.41 -0.30 -14.47
C PHE A 163 6.95 -0.39 -14.90
N GLU A 164 6.56 0.44 -15.88
CA GLU A 164 5.20 0.45 -16.43
C GLU A 164 4.73 -0.91 -16.95
N SER A 165 5.59 -1.67 -17.62
CA SER A 165 5.27 -3.00 -18.14
C SER A 165 5.28 -4.10 -17.08
N GLY A 166 5.67 -3.78 -15.85
CA GLY A 166 5.74 -4.71 -14.72
C GLY A 166 4.48 -4.76 -13.86
N LYS A 167 3.54 -3.84 -14.07
CA LYS A 167 2.33 -3.75 -13.25
C LYS A 167 1.33 -4.87 -13.53
N THR A 168 0.47 -5.14 -12.56
CA THR A 168 -0.67 -6.03 -12.74
C THR A 168 -1.71 -5.40 -13.69
N PRO A 169 -2.64 -6.17 -14.28
CA PRO A 169 -3.76 -5.61 -15.03
C PRO A 169 -4.64 -4.64 -14.22
N ALA A 170 -4.69 -4.80 -12.90
CA ALA A 170 -5.35 -3.86 -12.00
C ALA A 170 -4.52 -2.58 -11.79
N GLY A 171 -3.24 -2.55 -12.15
CA GLY A 171 -2.38 -1.39 -12.01
C GLY A 171 -1.61 -1.34 -10.69
N ALA A 172 -1.48 -2.47 -9.97
CA ALA A 172 -0.52 -2.55 -8.87
C ALA A 172 0.90 -2.70 -9.43
N TYR A 173 1.79 -1.78 -9.08
CA TYR A 173 3.19 -1.76 -9.50
C TYR A 173 4.08 -2.48 -8.51
N ASP A 174 5.25 -2.90 -9.00
CA ASP A 174 6.37 -3.41 -8.21
C ASP A 174 6.01 -4.57 -7.27
N VAL A 175 4.94 -5.31 -7.59
CA VAL A 175 4.52 -6.52 -6.86
C VAL A 175 5.58 -7.63 -6.95
N VAL A 176 6.46 -7.57 -7.96
CA VAL A 176 7.68 -8.39 -8.03
C VAL A 176 8.90 -7.48 -8.10
N GLY A 177 9.90 -7.78 -7.29
CA GLY A 177 11.13 -7.01 -7.20
C GLY A 177 11.02 -5.80 -6.27
N ASN A 178 11.98 -4.88 -6.40
CA ASN A 178 12.16 -3.71 -5.55
C ASN A 178 12.32 -4.09 -4.07
N VAL A 179 11.26 -4.29 -3.31
CA VAL A 179 11.32 -4.80 -1.92
C VAL A 179 10.33 -5.95 -1.72
N TRP A 180 10.68 -6.88 -0.84
CA TRP A 180 9.72 -7.85 -0.32
C TRP A 180 8.60 -7.13 0.43
N GLU A 181 7.38 -7.68 0.41
CA GLU A 181 6.23 -7.07 1.08
C GLU A 181 5.71 -7.94 2.21
N TRP A 182 5.70 -7.41 3.44
CA TRP A 182 5.09 -8.07 4.60
C TRP A 182 3.59 -8.36 4.39
N CYS A 183 3.16 -9.55 4.81
CA CYS A 183 1.76 -9.94 4.95
C CYS A 183 1.40 -10.18 6.43
N SER A 184 0.12 -10.04 6.78
CA SER A 184 -0.38 -10.14 8.17
C SER A 184 -0.41 -11.55 8.74
N ASP A 185 -0.23 -12.58 7.91
CA ASP A 185 -0.35 -13.99 8.25
C ASP A 185 0.90 -14.79 7.85
N ALA A 186 0.96 -16.03 8.32
CA ALA A 186 1.84 -17.03 7.74
C ALA A 186 1.20 -17.65 6.49
N LEU A 187 2.05 -18.14 5.58
CA LEU A 187 1.61 -18.82 4.36
C LEU A 187 0.83 -20.10 4.70
N ASN A 188 -0.40 -20.22 4.20
CA ASN A 188 -1.20 -21.46 4.19
C ASN A 188 -1.56 -22.06 5.57
N THR A 189 -1.67 -21.24 6.62
CA THR A 189 -2.01 -21.77 7.95
C THR A 189 -3.50 -21.71 8.26
N LEU A 190 -4.16 -22.87 8.16
CA LEU A 190 -5.38 -23.19 8.92
C LEU A 190 -5.11 -23.35 10.43
N SER A 191 -3.85 -23.27 10.86
CA SER A 191 -3.41 -23.26 12.25
C SER A 191 -2.02 -22.60 12.37
N ASP A 192 -1.96 -21.28 12.59
CA ASP A 192 -0.69 -20.57 12.81
C ASP A 192 -0.21 -20.76 14.26
N GLU A 193 0.36 -21.93 14.55
CA GLU A 193 1.05 -22.17 15.82
C GLU A 193 2.51 -21.66 15.80
N SER A 194 2.98 -21.15 14.65
CA SER A 194 4.38 -20.76 14.45
C SER A 194 4.70 -19.33 14.91
N GLY A 195 3.70 -18.44 14.91
CA GLY A 195 3.87 -17.02 15.18
C GLY A 195 4.67 -16.27 14.11
N LYS A 196 4.91 -16.89 12.95
CA LYS A 196 5.67 -16.29 11.85
C LYS A 196 4.80 -15.43 10.95
N ARG A 197 5.45 -14.61 10.14
CA ARG A 197 4.82 -13.81 9.06
C ARG A 197 5.52 -14.08 7.75
N CYS A 198 4.76 -13.99 6.66
CA CYS A 198 5.33 -14.13 5.33
C CYS A 198 5.61 -12.78 4.67
N ALA A 199 6.57 -12.78 3.75
CA ALA A 199 6.81 -11.66 2.85
C ALA A 199 6.93 -12.17 1.41
N PHE A 200 6.38 -11.45 0.44
CA PHE A 200 6.29 -11.89 -0.97
C PHE A 200 6.97 -10.93 -1.94
N GLY A 201 7.11 -11.36 -3.20
CA GLY A 201 7.48 -10.49 -4.33
C GLY A 201 8.96 -10.52 -4.72
N GLY A 202 9.86 -10.85 -3.81
CA GLY A 202 11.30 -10.68 -4.04
C GLY A 202 11.74 -9.22 -3.88
N SER A 203 13.02 -8.96 -4.12
CA SER A 203 13.58 -7.61 -4.03
C SER A 203 14.67 -7.41 -5.09
N TYR A 204 15.27 -6.21 -5.10
CA TYR A 204 16.46 -5.90 -5.92
C TYR A 204 17.69 -6.80 -5.64
N LEU A 205 17.65 -7.65 -4.60
CA LEU A 205 18.71 -8.62 -4.26
C LEU A 205 18.42 -10.05 -4.74
N TYR A 206 17.25 -10.31 -5.31
CA TYR A 206 16.84 -11.65 -5.71
C TYR A 206 16.52 -11.73 -7.20
N PHE A 207 16.78 -12.89 -7.81
CA PHE A 207 16.40 -13.18 -9.19
C PHE A 207 14.89 -13.25 -9.33
N THR A 208 14.38 -12.81 -10.48
CA THR A 208 12.97 -12.95 -10.85
C THR A 208 12.57 -14.43 -10.87
N ARG A 209 11.51 -14.78 -10.12
CA ARG A 209 10.90 -16.11 -10.07
C ARG A 209 9.38 -16.03 -10.24
N PRO A 210 8.72 -17.08 -10.73
CA PRO A 210 7.27 -17.17 -10.66
C PRO A 210 6.80 -16.98 -9.21
N ILE A 211 5.68 -16.28 -9.03
CA ILE A 211 5.07 -16.02 -7.72
C ILE A 211 4.73 -17.34 -7.00
N TYR A 212 4.38 -18.38 -7.76
CA TYR A 212 4.09 -19.72 -7.26
C TYR A 212 4.43 -20.78 -8.31
N SER A 213 4.57 -22.04 -7.89
CA SER A 213 4.82 -23.16 -8.80
C SER A 213 3.53 -23.64 -9.47
N HIS A 214 3.60 -24.21 -10.68
CA HIS A 214 2.42 -24.77 -11.38
C HIS A 214 1.71 -25.89 -10.59
N ALA A 215 2.40 -26.51 -9.63
CA ALA A 215 1.83 -27.48 -8.71
C ALA A 215 0.99 -26.83 -7.58
N GLY A 216 1.01 -25.49 -7.45
CA GLY A 216 0.23 -24.71 -6.49
C GLY A 216 0.66 -24.87 -5.02
N SER A 217 1.79 -25.55 -4.78
CA SER A 217 2.23 -25.94 -3.43
C SER A 217 3.45 -25.17 -2.92
N GLU A 218 4.13 -24.42 -3.79
CA GLU A 218 5.31 -23.63 -3.42
C GLU A 218 5.14 -22.19 -3.89
N TYR A 219 5.43 -21.26 -2.99
CA TYR A 219 5.29 -19.83 -3.22
C TYR A 219 6.64 -19.16 -3.11
N TYR A 220 6.85 -18.12 -3.91
CA TYR A 220 8.03 -17.29 -3.81
C TYR A 220 7.86 -16.28 -2.67
N SER A 221 8.05 -16.78 -1.46
CA SER A 221 7.85 -16.05 -0.20
C SER A 221 8.94 -16.36 0.82
N LEU A 222 9.14 -15.45 1.76
CA LEU A 222 9.90 -15.66 2.99
C LEU A 222 8.95 -16.05 4.14
N SER A 223 9.47 -16.77 5.14
CA SER A 223 8.76 -17.07 6.40
C SER A 223 9.66 -16.64 7.56
N LEU A 224 9.28 -15.54 8.20
CA LEU A 224 10.15 -14.75 9.06
C LEU A 224 9.51 -14.55 10.43
N ASP A 225 10.36 -14.30 11.42
CA ASP A 225 9.90 -13.75 12.70
C ASP A 225 9.34 -12.34 12.47
N PRO A 226 8.16 -11.97 13.01
CA PRO A 226 7.58 -10.65 12.80
C PRO A 226 8.46 -9.50 13.28
N SER A 227 9.40 -9.74 14.21
CA SER A 227 10.38 -8.76 14.70
C SER A 227 11.62 -8.62 13.80
N PHE A 228 11.75 -9.44 12.76
CA PHE A 228 12.87 -9.37 11.83
C PHE A 228 12.82 -8.09 10.99
N ARG A 229 14.00 -7.60 10.61
CA ARG A 229 14.18 -6.44 9.71
C ARG A 229 15.21 -6.79 8.64
N ALA A 230 14.96 -6.34 7.42
CA ALA A 230 15.98 -6.32 6.37
C ALA A 230 15.79 -5.09 5.47
N ASP A 231 16.89 -4.66 4.85
CA ASP A 231 16.96 -3.45 4.03
C ASP A 231 16.19 -3.54 2.71
N ASP A 232 15.64 -4.71 2.43
CA ASP A 232 14.87 -5.04 1.24
C ASP A 232 13.50 -5.64 1.57
N ILE A 233 13.00 -5.48 2.80
CA ILE A 233 11.62 -5.81 3.18
C ILE A 233 10.88 -4.52 3.54
N GLY A 234 9.83 -4.24 2.79
CA GLY A 234 8.87 -3.14 2.96
C GLY A 234 7.44 -3.66 3.11
N LEU A 235 6.50 -2.90 2.57
CA LEU A 235 5.07 -3.15 2.73
C LEU A 235 4.23 -2.47 1.64
N ARG A 236 3.05 -3.04 1.45
CA ARG A 236 1.90 -2.47 0.76
C ARG A 236 0.70 -2.57 1.70
N THR A 237 -0.27 -1.67 1.59
CA THR A 237 -1.48 -1.75 2.40
C THR A 237 -2.73 -1.98 1.57
N VAL A 238 -3.72 -2.59 2.20
CA VAL A 238 -5.04 -2.89 1.63
C VAL A 238 -6.14 -2.48 2.60
N VAL A 239 -7.35 -2.32 2.08
CA VAL A 239 -8.55 -2.04 2.85
C VAL A 239 -9.78 -2.56 2.10
N SER A 240 -10.85 -2.87 2.83
CA SER A 240 -12.15 -3.14 2.23
C SER A 240 -12.57 -1.98 1.33
N ALA A 241 -12.78 -2.23 0.04
CA ALA A 241 -13.22 -1.20 -0.89
C ALA A 241 -14.57 -0.61 -0.46
N ARG A 242 -15.48 -1.47 0.00
CA ARG A 242 -16.80 -1.08 0.50
C ARG A 242 -16.69 -0.10 1.67
N GLU A 243 -15.93 -0.47 2.71
CA GLU A 243 -15.84 0.33 3.93
C GLU A 243 -15.10 1.65 3.66
N TYR A 244 -13.98 1.59 2.94
CA TYR A 244 -13.20 2.78 2.60
C TYR A 244 -14.01 3.77 1.78
N LEU A 245 -14.59 3.32 0.66
CA LEU A 245 -15.36 4.21 -0.22
C LEU A 245 -16.57 4.81 0.50
N TRP A 246 -17.31 4.02 1.29
CA TRP A 246 -18.46 4.54 2.03
C TRP A 246 -18.05 5.57 3.08
N ARG A 247 -16.95 5.32 3.80
CA ARG A 247 -16.42 6.22 4.85
C ARG A 247 -15.87 7.52 4.27
N GLU A 248 -15.15 7.45 3.15
CA GLU A 248 -14.46 8.61 2.58
C GLU A 248 -15.36 9.45 1.67
N ALA A 249 -16.34 8.85 0.98
CA ALA A 249 -17.15 9.55 -0.02
C ALA A 249 -17.95 10.74 0.52
N VAL A 250 -18.26 10.76 1.81
CA VAL A 250 -18.96 11.88 2.48
C VAL A 250 -18.08 13.13 2.61
N ARG A 251 -16.76 12.98 2.53
CA ARG A 251 -15.79 14.08 2.65
C ARG A 251 -15.58 14.78 1.31
N TRP A 252 -15.78 14.07 0.21
CA TRP A 252 -15.50 14.60 -1.12
C TRP A 252 -16.57 15.61 -1.54
N GLY A 253 -16.14 16.82 -1.90
CA GLY A 253 -17.02 17.79 -2.55
C GLY A 253 -17.49 17.29 -3.91
N ASP A 254 -18.66 17.72 -4.37
CA ASP A 254 -19.23 17.29 -5.65
C ASP A 254 -18.94 18.26 -6.81
N GLY A 255 -17.99 19.17 -6.64
CA GLY A 255 -17.62 20.17 -7.66
C GLY A 255 -17.01 19.57 -8.93
N PRO A 256 -17.00 20.31 -10.07
CA PRO A 256 -16.53 19.79 -11.36
C PRO A 256 -15.11 19.21 -11.33
N ALA A 257 -14.19 19.84 -10.60
CA ALA A 257 -12.80 19.37 -10.46
C ALA A 257 -12.73 18.02 -9.73
N THR A 258 -13.47 17.87 -8.63
CA THR A 258 -13.54 16.60 -7.88
C THR A 258 -14.19 15.50 -8.71
N ARG A 259 -15.29 15.79 -9.42
CA ARG A 259 -15.93 14.82 -10.30
C ARG A 259 -14.98 14.30 -11.38
N ALA A 260 -14.19 15.18 -12.00
CA ALA A 260 -13.19 14.78 -13.00
C ALA A 260 -12.07 13.90 -12.41
N ARG A 261 -11.66 14.15 -11.16
CA ARG A 261 -10.70 13.29 -10.44
C ARG A 261 -11.29 11.91 -10.16
N LEU A 262 -12.51 11.87 -9.62
CA LEU A 262 -13.23 10.63 -9.34
C LEU A 262 -13.51 9.82 -10.61
N GLN A 263 -13.78 10.46 -11.74
CA GLN A 263 -13.90 9.77 -13.02
C GLN A 263 -12.60 9.07 -13.42
N ARG A 264 -11.44 9.72 -13.29
CA ARG A 264 -10.13 9.07 -13.53
C ARG A 264 -9.84 7.93 -12.54
N VAL A 265 -10.29 8.04 -11.30
CA VAL A 265 -10.22 6.94 -10.34
C VAL A 265 -11.10 5.78 -10.81
N GLY A 266 -12.33 6.06 -11.23
CA GLY A 266 -13.25 5.07 -11.80
C GLY A 266 -12.67 4.36 -13.03
N GLU A 267 -12.06 5.11 -13.96
CA GLU A 267 -11.36 4.57 -15.13
C GLU A 267 -10.26 3.58 -14.73
N ARG A 268 -9.50 3.89 -13.66
CA ARG A 268 -8.44 3.01 -13.14
C ARG A 268 -9.00 1.77 -12.44
N PHE A 269 -10.06 1.93 -11.64
CA PHE A 269 -10.73 0.80 -10.99
C PHE A 269 -11.36 -0.15 -12.02
N GLY A 270 -11.83 0.40 -13.14
CA GLY A 270 -12.33 -0.33 -14.28
C GLY A 270 -13.65 -1.06 -14.05
N PRO A 271 -14.11 -1.84 -15.04
CA PRO A 271 -15.45 -2.44 -15.04
C PRO A 271 -15.72 -3.40 -13.87
N ALA A 272 -14.68 -4.01 -13.31
CA ALA A 272 -14.81 -4.92 -12.17
C ALA A 272 -15.36 -4.23 -10.91
N SER A 273 -15.19 -2.91 -10.79
CA SER A 273 -15.68 -2.12 -9.65
C SER A 273 -17.15 -1.71 -9.75
N VAL A 274 -17.76 -1.80 -10.94
CA VAL A 274 -19.09 -1.24 -11.22
C VAL A 274 -20.17 -1.84 -10.33
N GLU A 275 -20.13 -3.16 -10.09
CA GLU A 275 -21.12 -3.84 -9.23
C GLU A 275 -21.12 -3.28 -7.81
N LEU A 276 -19.94 -3.16 -7.20
CA LEU A 276 -19.80 -2.56 -5.86
C LEU A 276 -20.25 -1.10 -5.85
N LEU A 277 -19.81 -0.32 -6.85
CA LEU A 277 -20.12 1.10 -6.92
C LEU A 277 -21.63 1.35 -7.10
N ASP A 278 -22.31 0.57 -7.93
CA ASP A 278 -23.76 0.61 -8.10
C ASP A 278 -24.49 0.26 -6.80
N GLU A 279 -24.03 -0.79 -6.11
CA GLU A 279 -24.60 -1.17 -4.82
C GLU A 279 -24.45 -0.04 -3.79
N LEU A 280 -23.27 0.58 -3.70
CA LEU A 280 -23.02 1.71 -2.81
C LEU A 280 -23.89 2.91 -3.17
N ALA A 281 -24.02 3.24 -4.45
CA ALA A 281 -24.84 4.36 -4.94
C ALA A 281 -26.34 4.17 -4.68
N ALA A 282 -26.82 2.92 -4.63
CA ALA A 282 -28.22 2.59 -4.35
C ALA A 282 -28.60 2.70 -2.86
N ARG A 283 -27.63 2.78 -1.95
CA ARG A 283 -27.88 2.84 -0.50
C ARG A 283 -28.50 4.19 -0.10
N PRO A 284 -29.47 4.22 0.84
CA PRO A 284 -29.98 5.47 1.38
C PRO A 284 -28.85 6.33 1.98
N GLY A 285 -28.80 7.60 1.56
CA GLY A 285 -27.76 8.54 2.01
C GLY A 285 -26.44 8.46 1.25
N ALA A 286 -26.36 7.69 0.16
CA ALA A 286 -25.17 7.62 -0.69
C ALA A 286 -24.76 9.00 -1.23
N PRO A 287 -23.48 9.40 -1.09
CA PRO A 287 -22.95 10.60 -1.74
C PRO A 287 -23.09 10.57 -3.26
N ARG A 288 -23.38 11.74 -3.86
CA ARG A 288 -23.50 11.88 -5.33
C ARG A 288 -22.20 11.58 -6.08
N THR A 289 -21.07 11.63 -5.38
CA THR A 289 -19.72 11.38 -5.90
C THR A 289 -19.54 9.96 -6.44
N PHE A 290 -20.33 8.99 -5.99
CA PHE A 290 -20.34 7.65 -6.59
C PHE A 290 -20.71 7.66 -8.07
N ALA A 291 -21.57 8.58 -8.53
CA ALA A 291 -21.93 8.67 -9.94
C ALA A 291 -20.69 8.94 -10.84
N SER A 292 -19.74 9.76 -10.36
CA SER A 292 -18.51 10.04 -11.11
C SER A 292 -17.55 8.85 -11.15
N LEU A 293 -17.45 8.08 -10.07
CA LEU A 293 -16.69 6.82 -10.07
C LEU A 293 -17.31 5.82 -11.06
N ILE A 294 -18.63 5.66 -11.05
CA ILE A 294 -19.35 4.75 -11.95
C ILE A 294 -19.20 5.18 -13.41
N GLU A 295 -19.29 6.48 -13.70
CA GLU A 295 -19.10 7.03 -15.05
C GLU A 295 -17.71 6.70 -15.59
N GLY A 296 -16.66 6.78 -14.77
CA GLY A 296 -15.31 6.38 -15.18
C GLY A 296 -15.15 4.87 -15.33
N ALA A 297 -15.80 4.08 -14.46
CA ALA A 297 -15.65 2.63 -14.43
C ALA A 297 -16.42 1.91 -15.56
N ARG A 298 -17.40 2.57 -16.18
CA ARG A 298 -18.18 2.07 -17.34
C ARG A 298 -17.70 2.76 -18.62
N PRO A 299 -16.67 2.23 -19.32
CA PRO A 299 -16.30 2.73 -20.64
C PRO A 299 -17.39 2.48 -21.69
#